data_AF-A0A952CUE1-F1
#
_entry.id   AF-A0A952CUE1-F1
#
_cell.length_a   1.000
_cell.length_b   1.000
_cell.length_c   1.000
_cell.angle_alpha   90.00
_cell.angle_beta   90.00
_cell.angle_gamma   90.00
#
_symmetry.space_group_name_H-M   'P 1'
#
loop_
_entity.id
_entity.type
_entity.pdbx_description
1 polymer ?
#
loop_
_entity_poly.entity_id
_entity_poly.type
_entity_poly.pdbx_seq_one_letter_code
_entity_poly.pdbx_strand_id
1 'polypeptide(L)' 'MPRFHLNVPRQVSERVRQLAKDQNLSISRYLARIVEREVETGWPAGYFEEVIGGWVGEPLDRPEQPGL' A
#
# COMPACT_ATOMS: atom_id res chain seq x y z
N MET A 1 -8.15 12.74 -5.83
CA MET A 1 -7.12 11.72 -6.15
C MET A 1 -5.77 12.42 -6.28
N PRO A 2 -4.74 12.00 -5.53
CA PRO A 2 -3.38 12.50 -5.73
C PRO A 2 -2.89 12.16 -7.14
N ARG A 3 -2.04 13.03 -7.71
CA ARG A 3 -1.50 12.89 -9.07
C ARG A 3 0.01 12.93 -9.02
N PHE A 4 0.66 11.95 -9.64
CA PHE A 4 2.11 11.89 -9.75
C PHE A 4 2.56 12.36 -11.14
N HIS A 5 3.58 13.20 -11.17
CA HIS A 5 4.34 13.49 -12.39
C HIS A 5 5.73 12.88 -12.24
N LEU A 6 6.13 12.10 -13.24
CA LEU A 6 7.36 11.33 -13.25
C LEU A 6 8.19 11.74 -14.47
N ASN A 7 9.44 12.10 -14.23
CA ASN A 7 10.43 12.34 -15.29
C ASN A 7 11.35 11.13 -15.37
N VAL A 8 11.28 10.40 -16.48
CA VAL A 8 12.12 9.21 -16.71
C VAL A 8 12.77 9.29 -18.09
N PRO A 9 13.93 8.65 -18.29
CA PRO A 9 14.54 8.55 -19.62
C PRO A 9 13.58 7.94 -20.65
N ARG A 10 13.75 8.32 -21.92
CA ARG A 10 12.89 7.89 -23.03
C ARG A 10 12.75 6.37 -23.12
N GLN A 11 13.85 5.65 -22.96
CA GLN A 11 13.86 4.19 -23.06
C GLN A 11 12.98 3.54 -21.97
N VAL A 12 12.96 4.13 -20.78
CA VAL A 12 12.14 3.65 -19.67
C VAL A 12 10.65 3.89 -19.96
N SER A 13 10.29 5.08 -20.46
CA SER A 13 8.89 5.39 -20.78
C SER A 13 8.35 4.52 -21.92
N GLU A 14 9.17 4.22 -22.93
CA GLU A 14 8.84 3.30 -24.02
C GLU A 14 8.62 1.88 -23.49
N ARG A 15 9.52 1.41 -22.60
CA ARG A 15 9.38 0.08 -21.99
C ARG A 15 8.11 -0.04 -21.15
N VAL A 16 7.80 0.96 -20.33
CA VAL A 16 6.56 1.01 -19.51
C VAL A 16 5.32 0.98 -20.40
N ARG A 17 5.32 1.74 -21.51
CA ARG A 17 4.21 1.73 -22.47
C ARG A 17 3.99 0.35 -23.07
N GLN A 18 5.06 -0.36 -23.43
CA GLN A 18 4.96 -1.71 -23.97
C GLN A 18 4.40 -2.69 -22.92
N LEU A 19 4.93 -2.66 -21.69
CA LEU A 19 4.44 -3.52 -20.59
C LEU A 19 2.96 -3.30 -20.28
N ALA A 20 2.52 -2.05 -20.27
CA ALA A 20 1.11 -1.72 -20.07
C ALA A 20 0.23 -2.26 -21.21
N LYS A 21 0.69 -2.12 -22.46
CA LYS A 21 -0.01 -2.63 -23.65
C LYS A 21 -0.12 -4.15 -23.65
N ASP A 22 0.95 -4.86 -23.29
CA ASP A 22 0.97 -6.34 -23.24
C ASP A 22 -0.06 -6.88 -22.23
N GLN A 23 -0.42 -6.07 -21.22
CA GLN A 23 -1.43 -6.40 -20.20
C GLN A 23 -2.79 -5.76 -20.47
N ASN A 24 -2.97 -5.10 -21.62
CA ASN A 24 -4.18 -4.35 -21.97
C ASN A 24 -4.59 -3.30 -20.91
N LEU A 25 -3.59 -2.62 -20.33
CA LEU A 25 -3.76 -1.57 -19.32
C LEU A 25 -3.35 -0.20 -19.87
N SER A 26 -3.94 0.87 -19.32
CA SER A 26 -3.38 2.21 -19.49
C SER A 26 -2.07 2.36 -18.69
N ILE A 27 -1.18 3.26 -19.11
CA ILE A 27 0.07 3.54 -18.40
C ILE A 27 -0.19 3.91 -16.94
N SER A 28 -1.16 4.79 -16.68
CA SER A 28 -1.50 5.21 -15.32
C SER A 28 -1.97 4.04 -14.46
N ARG A 29 -2.78 3.11 -15.00
CA ARG A 29 -3.24 1.93 -14.26
C ARG A 29 -2.12 0.92 -14.03
N TYR A 30 -1.25 0.73 -15.03
CA TYR A 30 -0.08 -0.13 -14.89
C TYR A 30 0.87 0.38 -13.79
N LEU A 31 1.16 1.69 -13.78
CA LEU A 31 2.00 2.30 -12.75
C LEU A 31 1.33 2.28 -11.37
N ALA A 32 0.02 2.52 -11.28
CA ALA A 32 -0.72 2.42 -10.02
C ALA A 32 -0.59 1.02 -9.42
N ARG A 33 -0.72 -0.05 -10.22
CA ARG A 33 -0.52 -1.43 -9.76
C ARG A 33 0.88 -1.72 -9.25
N ILE A 34 1.91 -1.14 -9.88
CA ILE A 34 3.28 -1.27 -9.39
C ILE A 34 3.38 -0.60 -8.02
N VAL A 35 2.91 0.64 -7.90
CA VAL A 35 2.97 1.39 -6.63
C VAL A 35 2.16 0.67 -5.55
N GLU A 36 0.97 0.18 -5.83
CA GLU A 36 0.13 -0.58 -4.89
C GLU A 36 0.79 -1.89 -4.43
N ARG A 37 1.56 -2.55 -5.31
CA ARG A 37 2.28 -3.77 -4.94
C ARG A 37 3.49 -3.48 -4.06
N GLU A 38 4.22 -2.42 -4.36
CA GLU A 38 5.47 -2.08 -3.65
C GLU A 38 5.23 -1.30 -2.35
N VAL A 39 4.10 -0.59 -2.29
CA VAL A 39 3.70 0.18 -1.12
C VAL A 39 2.64 -0.62 -0.39
N GLU A 40 3.05 -1.47 0.55
CA GLU A 40 2.14 -1.98 1.57
C GLU A 40 1.59 -0.79 2.36
N THR A 41 0.33 -0.44 2.07
CA THR A 41 -0.38 0.59 2.82
C THR A 41 -0.99 -0.03 4.07
N GLY A 42 -0.14 -0.35 5.05
CA GLY A 42 -0.60 -0.88 6.33
C GLY A 42 0.45 -1.70 7.06
N TRP A 43 0.11 -2.12 8.26
CA TRP A 43 0.83 -3.18 8.94
C TRP A 43 0.53 -4.52 8.24
N PRO A 44 1.50 -5.45 8.17
CA PRO A 44 1.24 -6.81 7.70
C PRO A 44 0.01 -7.40 8.40
N ALA A 45 -0.74 -8.24 7.69
CA ALA A 45 -1.81 -8.99 8.34
C ALA A 45 -1.24 -9.81 9.49
N GLY A 46 -1.84 -9.73 10.68
CA GLY A 46 -1.33 -10.41 11.87
C GLY A 46 -0.21 -9.68 12.62
N TYR A 47 0.18 -8.46 12.20
CA TYR A 47 1.31 -7.76 12.81
C TYR A 47 1.14 -7.53 14.33
N PHE A 48 -0.04 -7.13 14.80
CA PHE A 48 -0.25 -6.87 16.23
C PHE A 48 -0.32 -8.16 17.06
N GLU A 49 -0.67 -9.27 16.42
CA GLU A 49 -0.75 -10.60 16.98
C GLU A 49 0.63 -11.28 17.04
N GLU A 50 1.50 -10.99 16.08
CA GLU A 50 2.84 -11.58 15.94
C GLU A 50 3.97 -10.73 16.54
N VAL A 51 3.71 -9.47 16.90
CA VAL A 51 4.70 -8.61 17.55
C VAL A 51 5.04 -9.11 18.95
N ILE A 52 6.34 -9.30 19.19
CA ILE A 52 6.89 -9.61 20.51
C ILE A 52 6.54 -8.46 21.47
N GLY A 53 5.69 -8.75 22.47
CA GLY A 53 5.13 -7.76 23.39
C GLY A 53 3.63 -7.50 23.21
N GLY A 54 2.98 -8.15 22.25
CA GLY A 54 1.52 -8.18 22.12
C GLY A 54 0.84 -8.74 23.38
N TRP A 55 -0.36 -8.25 23.67
CA TRP A 55 -1.15 -8.71 24.80
C TRP A 55 -1.70 -10.13 24.53
N VAL A 56 -1.33 -11.10 25.36
CA VAL A 56 -1.69 -12.54 25.23
C VAL A 56 -2.86 -12.92 26.17
N GLY A 57 -3.52 -11.93 26.79
CA GLY A 57 -4.59 -12.14 27.77
C GLY A 57 -5.99 -11.89 27.22
N GLU A 58 -6.99 -11.99 28.11
CA GLU A 58 -8.39 -11.63 27.82
C GLU A 58 -8.53 -10.21 27.25
N PRO A 59 -9.54 -9.94 26.40
CA PRO A 59 -9.78 -8.60 25.87
C PRO A 59 -9.80 -7.54 26.97
N LEU A 60 -9.00 -6.48 26.78
CA LEU A 60 -8.97 -5.37 27.72
C LEU A 60 -10.27 -4.58 27.62
N ASP A 61 -11.12 -4.69 28.64
CA ASP A 61 -12.31 -3.85 28.75
C ASP A 61 -11.93 -2.49 29.33
N ARG A 62 -12.25 -1.42 28.60
CA ARG A 62 -11.96 -0.07 29.08
C ARG A 62 -13.08 0.35 30.03
N PRO A 63 -12.78 0.65 31.31
CA PRO A 63 -13.79 1.15 32.23
C PRO A 63 -14.34 2.51 31.77
N GLU A 64 -15.57 2.83 32.17
CA GLU A 64 -16.18 4.14 31.89
C GLU A 64 -15.25 5.28 32.34
N GLN A 65 -14.95 6.19 31.40
CA GLN A 65 -14.15 7.36 31.68
C GLN A 65 -15.07 8.54 32.03
N PRO A 66 -14.78 9.30 33.10
CA PRO A 66 -15.58 10.48 33.43
C PRO A 66 -15.48 11.52 32.30
N GLY A 67 -16.61 12.12 31.96
CA GLY A 67 -16.69 13.20 30.97
C GLY A 67 -15.91 14.44 31.43
N LEU A 68 -15.26 15.11 30.46
CA LEU A 68 -14.50 16.35 30.65
C LEU A 68 -15.33 17.47 31.29
#